data_AF-A0A519UWK3-F1
#
_entry.id   AF-A0A519UWK3-F1
#
_cell.length_a   1.000
_cell.length_b   1.000
_cell.length_c   1.000
_cell.angle_alpha   90.00
_cell.angle_beta   90.00
_cell.angle_gamma   90.00
#
_symmetry.space_group_name_H-M   'P 1'
#
loop_
_entity.id
_entity.type
_entity.pdbx_description
1 polymer ?
#
loop_
_entity_poly.entity_id
_entity_poly.type
_entity_poly.pdbx_seq_one_letter_code
_entity_poly.pdbx_strand_id
1 'polypeptide(L)'
;MTPTRPLTHDLFKTFAQAYHIEIQEIIIYNLVDGVFFAKLICSDGETTQEIDARTSDAIALAVRFNAVIYTYEFILSSAGIVIEGNDFLFLENMDSITKEQSTEDMPTSIPVSGYQGLTNEELQQKLEEALAEEAYEKAARIRDELNKRNSS
;
A
#
# COMPACT_ATOMS: atom_id res chain seq x y z
N MET A 1 -6.67 -12.77 15.03
CA MET A 1 -6.11 -13.04 16.37
C MET A 1 -5.97 -11.71 17.06
N THR A 2 -6.66 -11.45 18.16
CA THR A 2 -6.47 -10.22 18.95
C THR A 2 -5.27 -10.45 19.89
N PRO A 3 -4.23 -9.61 19.86
CA PRO A 3 -3.06 -9.78 20.72
C PRO A 3 -3.46 -9.63 22.19
N THR A 4 -2.77 -10.36 23.08
CA THR A 4 -3.02 -10.33 24.54
C THR A 4 -2.55 -9.04 25.22
N ARG A 5 -1.78 -8.21 24.51
CA ARG A 5 -1.26 -6.91 24.95
C ARG A 5 -1.50 -5.88 23.84
N PRO A 6 -1.77 -4.60 24.19
CA PRO A 6 -1.99 -3.57 23.19
C PRO A 6 -0.72 -3.33 22.36
N LEU A 7 -0.89 -3.18 21.05
CA LEU A 7 0.18 -2.74 20.14
C LEU A 7 0.36 -1.22 20.26
N THR A 8 1.40 -0.69 19.61
CA THR A 8 1.76 0.74 19.71
C THR A 8 0.61 1.69 19.35
N HIS A 9 -0.11 1.44 18.26
CA HIS A 9 -1.25 2.29 17.87
C HIS A 9 -2.46 2.11 18.80
N ASP A 10 -2.64 0.94 19.41
CA ASP A 10 -3.70 0.70 20.39
C ASP A 10 -3.38 1.39 21.73
N LEU A 11 -2.11 1.37 22.13
CA LEU A 11 -1.59 2.11 23.27
C LEU A 11 -1.76 3.63 23.05
N PHE A 12 -1.44 4.12 21.86
CA PHE A 12 -1.64 5.54 21.51
C PHE A 12 -3.11 5.92 21.56
N LYS A 13 -4.02 5.08 21.06
CA LYS A 13 -5.46 5.29 21.19
C LYS A 13 -5.91 5.42 22.64
N THR A 14 -5.48 4.47 23.46
CA THR A 14 -5.81 4.48 24.90
C THR A 14 -5.24 5.72 25.59
N PHE A 15 -4.02 6.12 25.24
CA PHE A 15 -3.38 7.34 25.74
C PHE A 15 -4.19 8.59 25.36
N ALA A 16 -4.49 8.78 24.08
CA ALA A 16 -5.24 9.94 23.62
C ALA A 16 -6.62 10.04 24.30
N GLN A 17 -7.34 8.91 24.41
CA GLN A 17 -8.62 8.84 25.11
C GLN A 17 -8.51 9.19 26.60
N ALA A 18 -7.44 8.76 27.27
CA ALA A 18 -7.21 9.07 28.67
C ALA A 18 -6.96 10.57 28.92
N TYR A 19 -6.43 11.29 27.92
CA TYR A 19 -6.22 12.73 27.95
C TYR A 19 -7.29 13.53 27.21
N HIS A 20 -8.41 12.89 26.83
CA HIS A 20 -9.52 13.52 26.10
C HIS A 20 -9.11 14.17 24.77
N ILE A 21 -8.10 13.60 24.09
CA ILE A 21 -7.66 14.03 22.77
C ILE A 21 -8.36 13.18 21.71
N GLU A 22 -9.04 13.85 20.78
CA GLU A 22 -9.68 13.25 19.61
C GLU A 22 -8.85 13.53 18.36
N ILE A 23 -8.67 12.51 17.50
CA ILE A 23 -8.16 12.70 16.15
C ILE A 23 -9.38 12.93 15.26
N GLN A 24 -9.59 14.17 14.82
CA GLN A 24 -10.75 14.57 14.02
C GLN A 24 -10.60 14.06 12.59
N GLU A 25 -9.42 14.27 12.01
CA GLU A 25 -9.11 13.88 10.64
C GLU A 25 -7.60 13.70 10.47
N ILE A 26 -7.23 12.97 9.42
CA ILE A 26 -5.87 12.94 8.92
C ILE A 26 -5.82 13.54 7.53
N ILE A 27 -4.73 14.22 7.20
CA ILE A 27 -4.55 14.87 5.90
C ILE A 27 -3.23 14.38 5.31
N ILE A 28 -3.31 13.68 4.18
CA ILE A 28 -2.14 13.41 3.33
C ILE A 28 -1.92 14.68 2.50
N TYR A 29 -0.88 15.43 2.83
CA TYR A 29 -0.74 16.82 2.35
C TYR A 29 0.36 17.03 1.32
N ASN A 30 1.28 16.08 1.16
CA ASN A 30 2.37 16.21 0.19
C ASN A 30 2.86 14.87 -0.34
N LEU A 31 3.48 14.90 -1.51
CA LEU A 31 4.16 13.78 -2.14
C LEU A 31 5.45 14.31 -2.78
N VAL A 32 6.62 13.90 -2.25
CA VAL A 32 7.93 14.32 -2.74
C VAL A 32 8.79 13.09 -2.93
N ASP A 33 9.35 12.90 -4.12
CA ASP A 33 10.22 11.76 -4.45
C ASP A 33 9.61 10.39 -4.09
N GLY A 34 8.30 10.24 -4.29
CA GLY A 34 7.55 9.03 -3.94
C GLY A 34 7.23 8.87 -2.45
N VAL A 35 7.61 9.84 -1.61
CA VAL A 35 7.36 9.84 -0.17
C VAL A 35 6.14 10.69 0.15
N PHE A 36 5.11 10.06 0.74
CA PHE A 36 3.91 10.75 1.21
C PHE A 36 4.12 11.35 2.60
N PHE A 37 3.62 12.58 2.77
CA PHE A 37 3.59 13.28 4.05
C PHE A 37 2.15 13.39 4.54
N ALA A 38 1.95 13.15 5.83
CA ALA A 38 0.64 13.24 6.44
C ALA A 38 0.71 14.02 7.75
N LYS A 39 -0.43 14.56 8.17
CA LYS A 39 -0.60 15.15 9.49
C LYS A 39 -1.91 14.71 10.11
N LEU A 40 -1.93 14.63 11.43
CA LEU A 40 -3.13 14.43 12.21
C LEU A 40 -3.66 15.77 12.69
N ILE A 41 -4.97 15.96 12.58
CA ILE A 41 -5.67 17.09 13.17
C ILE A 41 -6.30 16.58 14.47
N CYS A 42 -5.71 17.00 15.58
CA CYS A 42 -6.09 16.56 16.92
C CYS A 42 -6.80 17.70 17.65
N SER A 43 -7.82 17.39 18.45
CA SER A 43 -8.47 18.37 19.31
C SER A 43 -8.69 17.82 20.72
N ASP A 44 -8.52 18.67 21.72
CA ASP A 44 -8.89 18.43 23.11
C ASP A 44 -10.24 19.06 23.49
N GLY A 45 -10.97 19.59 22.50
CA GLY A 45 -12.23 20.32 22.67
C GLY A 45 -12.09 21.83 22.85
N GLU A 46 -10.89 22.33 23.18
CA GLU A 46 -10.61 23.76 23.30
C GLU A 46 -9.71 24.27 22.17
N THR A 47 -8.71 23.45 21.82
CA THR A 47 -7.72 23.74 20.81
C THR A 47 -7.66 22.65 19.76
N THR A 48 -7.19 23.03 18.58
CA THR A 48 -6.89 22.10 17.49
C THR A 48 -5.41 22.22 17.18
N GLN A 49 -4.74 21.08 17.11
CA GLN A 49 -3.31 20.96 16.88
C GLN A 49 -3.03 20.07 15.68
N GLU A 50 -2.03 20.46 14.90
CA GLU A 50 -1.53 19.66 13.79
C GLU A 50 -0.28 18.90 14.21
N ILE A 51 -0.27 17.59 14.01
CA ILE A 51 0.87 16.73 14.34
C ILE A 51 1.37 16.07 13.07
N ASP A 52 2.63 16.33 12.70
CA ASP A 52 3.27 15.67 11.56
C ASP A 52 3.43 14.17 11.84
N ALA A 53 3.12 13.35 10.84
CA ALA A 53 3.22 11.91 10.95
C ALA A 53 3.54 11.26 9.60
N ARG A 54 4.22 10.11 9.68
CA ARG A 54 4.34 9.24 8.52
C ARG A 54 2.96 8.75 8.11
N THR A 55 2.72 8.68 6.80
CA THR A 55 1.44 8.29 6.21
C THR A 55 0.95 6.93 6.72
N SER A 56 1.84 5.96 6.93
CA SER A 56 1.49 4.65 7.49
C SER A 56 0.92 4.74 8.92
N ASP A 57 1.51 5.60 9.75
CA ASP A 57 1.08 5.78 11.14
C ASP A 57 -0.25 6.56 11.19
N ALA A 58 -0.38 7.60 10.37
CA ALA A 58 -1.62 8.37 10.25
C ALA A 58 -2.80 7.46 9.85
N ILE A 59 -2.64 6.63 8.81
CA ILE A 59 -3.68 5.69 8.36
C ILE A 59 -4.01 4.67 9.46
N ALA A 60 -3.00 4.09 10.12
CA ALA A 60 -3.22 3.11 11.19
C ALA A 60 -3.99 3.69 12.38
N LEU A 61 -3.77 4.98 12.68
CA LEU A 61 -4.51 5.72 13.71
C LEU A 61 -5.91 6.09 13.22
N ALA A 62 -6.08 6.57 11.98
CA ALA A 62 -7.39 6.90 11.44
C ALA A 62 -8.36 5.71 11.49
N VAL A 63 -7.90 4.51 11.11
CA VAL A 63 -8.70 3.28 11.21
C VAL A 63 -9.11 2.98 12.66
N ARG A 64 -8.21 3.20 13.63
CA ARG A 64 -8.46 2.90 15.05
C ARG A 64 -9.35 3.94 15.72
N PHE A 65 -9.22 5.20 15.36
CA PHE A 65 -10.01 6.32 15.88
C PHE A 65 -11.30 6.53 15.09
N ASN A 66 -11.46 5.82 13.97
CA ASN A 66 -12.56 6.01 13.04
C ASN A 66 -12.60 7.45 12.48
N ALA A 67 -11.42 8.04 12.30
CA ALA A 67 -11.23 9.40 11.80
C ALA A 67 -11.27 9.43 10.28
N VAL A 68 -11.71 10.56 9.72
CA VAL A 68 -11.81 10.74 8.27
C VAL A 68 -10.41 10.97 7.68
N ILE A 69 -10.19 10.42 6.48
CA ILE A 69 -8.94 10.57 5.74
C ILE A 69 -9.17 11.52 4.57
N TYR A 70 -8.39 12.60 4.51
CA TYR A 70 -8.39 13.52 3.39
C TYR A 70 -7.04 13.52 2.67
N THR A 71 -7.08 13.92 1.40
CA THR A 71 -5.91 14.18 0.58
C THR A 71 -6.20 15.32 -0.39
N TYR A 72 -5.16 15.91 -0.96
CA TYR A 72 -5.31 16.95 -1.98
C TYR A 72 -5.40 16.35 -3.39
N GLU A 73 -6.13 17.06 -4.26
CA GLU A 73 -6.36 16.67 -5.65
C GLU A 73 -5.08 16.43 -6.44
N PHE A 74 -4.03 17.23 -6.21
CA PHE A 74 -2.77 17.05 -6.93
C PHE A 74 -2.09 15.72 -6.58
N ILE A 75 -2.27 15.23 -5.35
CA ILE A 75 -1.72 13.93 -4.91
C ILE A 75 -2.52 12.81 -5.57
N LEU A 76 -3.85 12.93 -5.60
CA LEU A 76 -4.72 11.99 -6.28
C LEU A 76 -4.44 11.95 -7.78
N SER A 77 -4.20 13.10 -8.41
CA SER A 77 -3.81 13.18 -9.82
C SER A 77 -2.45 12.56 -10.12
N SER A 78 -1.51 12.62 -9.17
CA SER A 78 -0.14 12.12 -9.37
C SER A 78 0.01 10.64 -9.06
N ALA A 79 -0.69 10.12 -8.06
CA ALA A 79 -0.50 8.77 -7.52
C ALA A 79 -1.80 7.98 -7.36
N GLY A 80 -2.95 8.56 -7.71
CA GLY A 80 -4.23 7.87 -7.70
C GLY A 80 -4.29 6.81 -8.80
N ILE A 81 -4.87 5.67 -8.47
CA ILE A 81 -5.06 4.56 -9.38
C ILE A 81 -6.58 4.34 -9.50
N VAL A 82 -7.09 4.35 -10.73
CA VAL A 82 -8.46 3.95 -11.00
C VAL A 82 -8.48 2.43 -11.11
N ILE A 83 -9.17 1.78 -10.19
CA ILE A 83 -9.35 0.32 -10.18
C ILE A 83 -10.60 0.02 -11.00
N GLU A 84 -10.46 -0.65 -12.15
CA GLU A 84 -11.58 -1.12 -12.96
C GLU A 84 -12.05 -2.52 -12.49
N GLY A 85 -13.26 -2.92 -12.87
CA GLY A 85 -14.00 -4.02 -12.19
C GLY A 85 -13.29 -5.38 -12.09
N ASN A 86 -12.34 -5.71 -12.97
CA ASN A 86 -11.54 -6.93 -12.88
C ASN A 86 -10.30 -6.78 -11.95
N ASP A 87 -9.85 -5.56 -11.68
CA ASP A 87 -8.66 -5.28 -10.86
C ASP A 87 -8.94 -5.39 -9.36
N PHE A 88 -10.20 -5.31 -8.93
CA PHE A 88 -10.58 -5.45 -7.52
C PHE A 88 -10.21 -6.83 -6.94
N LEU A 89 -10.32 -7.88 -7.77
CA LEU A 89 -9.90 -9.25 -7.43
C LEU A 89 -8.40 -9.33 -7.13
N PHE A 90 -7.58 -8.42 -7.69
CA PHE A 90 -6.14 -8.40 -7.44
C PHE A 90 -5.81 -7.81 -6.05
N LEU A 91 -6.57 -6.82 -5.58
CA LEU A 91 -6.37 -6.23 -4.25
C LEU A 91 -6.78 -7.18 -3.11
N GLU A 92 -7.88 -7.93 -3.28
CA GLU A 92 -8.30 -8.92 -2.27
C GLU A 92 -7.25 -10.02 -2.06
N ASN A 93 -6.46 -10.34 -3.10
CA ASN A 93 -5.37 -11.31 -3.02
C ASN A 93 -4.07 -10.75 -2.40
N MET A 94 -3.95 -9.43 -2.18
CA MET A 94 -2.81 -8.85 -1.45
C MET A 94 -2.95 -8.99 0.07
N ASP A 95 -4.19 -9.01 0.61
CA ASP A 95 -4.43 -9.22 2.05
C ASP A 95 -3.93 -10.59 2.53
N SER A 96 -3.84 -11.57 1.62
CA SER A 96 -3.36 -12.92 1.89
C SER A 96 -1.83 -13.00 2.05
N ILE A 97 -1.09 -12.04 1.49
CA ILE A 97 0.39 -12.03 1.50
C ILE A 97 0.93 -11.47 2.84
N THR A 98 0.17 -10.61 3.52
CA THR A 98 0.58 -10.01 4.80
C THR A 98 0.50 -10.92 6.03
N LYS A 99 -0.03 -12.15 5.92
CA LYS A 99 -0.22 -13.04 7.08
C LYS A 99 0.91 -14.03 7.36
N GLU A 100 1.87 -14.17 6.46
CA GLU A 100 3.01 -15.07 6.66
C GLU A 100 4.30 -14.39 6.22
N GLN A 101 4.96 -13.66 7.12
CA GLN A 101 6.43 -13.61 7.23
C GLN A 101 6.86 -12.59 8.29
N SER A 102 7.06 -13.08 9.51
CA SER A 102 8.01 -12.52 10.45
C SER A 102 9.33 -13.28 10.29
N THR A 103 10.20 -12.86 9.38
CA THR A 103 11.64 -13.15 9.40
C THR A 103 12.38 -12.11 8.56
N GLU A 104 13.47 -11.63 9.13
CA GLU A 104 14.46 -10.70 8.61
C GLU A 104 15.00 -11.12 7.22
N ASP A 105 14.86 -10.24 6.23
CA ASP A 105 15.91 -9.80 5.29
C ASP A 105 15.24 -9.08 4.11
N MET A 106 15.64 -7.83 3.87
CA MET A 106 15.19 -7.02 2.74
C MET A 106 16.04 -7.35 1.50
N PRO A 107 15.42 -7.73 0.38
CA PRO A 107 15.84 -7.22 -0.91
C PRO A 107 14.75 -6.32 -1.46
N THR A 108 15.14 -5.07 -1.71
CA THR A 108 14.45 -4.11 -2.58
C THR A 108 14.15 -4.77 -3.93
N SER A 109 12.93 -5.26 -4.10
CA SER A 109 12.36 -5.50 -5.42
C SER A 109 10.85 -5.34 -5.30
N ILE A 110 10.32 -4.35 -6.00
CA ILE A 110 8.89 -4.18 -6.22
C ILE A 110 8.42 -5.47 -6.89
N PRO A 111 7.50 -6.26 -6.29
CA PRO A 111 7.00 -7.46 -6.96
C PRO A 111 5.98 -7.03 -8.01
N VAL A 112 6.44 -6.67 -9.21
CA VAL A 112 5.59 -6.61 -10.41
C VAL A 112 5.54 -8.00 -11.03
N SER A 113 4.89 -8.94 -10.33
CA SER A 113 4.64 -10.29 -10.86
C SER A 113 3.30 -10.34 -11.59
N GLY A 114 3.19 -9.57 -12.66
CA GLY A 114 1.99 -9.50 -13.53
C GLY A 114 1.86 -10.64 -14.54
N TYR A 115 2.66 -11.71 -14.43
CA TYR A 115 2.73 -12.78 -15.43
C TYR A 115 2.33 -14.16 -14.90
N GLN A 116 2.12 -14.29 -13.59
CA GLN A 116 1.84 -15.59 -12.95
C GLN A 116 0.44 -16.15 -13.27
N GLY A 117 -0.53 -15.30 -13.63
CA GLY A 117 -1.90 -15.70 -13.95
C GLY A 117 -2.19 -16.00 -15.42
N LEU A 118 -1.22 -15.78 -16.33
CA LEU A 118 -1.42 -15.98 -17.77
C LEU A 118 -1.19 -17.43 -18.17
N THR A 119 -1.87 -17.90 -19.20
CA THR A 119 -1.61 -19.21 -19.82
C THR A 119 -0.29 -19.19 -20.60
N ASN A 120 0.29 -20.36 -20.87
CA ASN A 120 1.56 -20.44 -21.60
C ASN A 120 1.44 -19.84 -23.01
N GLU A 121 0.28 -19.99 -23.66
CA GLU A 121 0.01 -19.40 -24.98
C GLU A 121 -0.03 -17.87 -24.92
N GLU A 122 -0.68 -17.30 -23.90
CA GLU A 122 -0.73 -15.84 -23.70
C GLU A 122 0.63 -15.25 -23.33
N LEU A 123 1.45 -15.97 -22.55
CA LEU A 123 2.83 -15.56 -22.26
C LEU A 123 3.69 -15.55 -23.53
N GLN A 124 3.52 -16.54 -24.40
CA GLN A 124 4.22 -16.61 -25.68
C GLN A 124 3.84 -15.41 -26.57
N GLN A 125 2.55 -15.09 -26.65
CA GLN A 125 2.04 -13.96 -27.42
C GLN A 125 2.58 -12.62 -26.89
N LYS A 126 2.57 -12.41 -25.58
CA LYS A 126 3.11 -11.18 -24.96
C LYS A 126 4.63 -11.07 -25.08
N LEU A 127 5.35 -12.19 -25.14
CA LEU A 127 6.78 -12.20 -25.40
C LEU A 127 7.09 -11.69 -26.81
N GLU A 128 6.35 -12.16 -27.82
CA GLU A 128 6.50 -11.70 -29.21
C GLU A 128 6.17 -10.21 -29.34
N GLU A 129 5.09 -9.75 -28.70
CA GLU A 129 4.71 -8.33 -28.66
C GLU A 129 5.81 -7.46 -28.02
N ALA A 130 6.35 -7.87 -26.86
CA ALA A 130 7.40 -7.13 -26.19
C ALA A 130 8.72 -7.07 -26.98
N LEU A 131 9.02 -8.11 -27.78
CA LEU A 131 10.17 -8.11 -28.69
C LEU A 131 9.95 -7.22 -29.91
N ALA A 132 8.71 -7.17 -30.43
CA ALA A 132 8.32 -6.29 -31.53
C ALA A 132 8.36 -4.80 -31.14
N GLU A 133 8.07 -4.50 -29.88
CA GLU A 133 8.16 -3.15 -29.32
C GLU A 133 9.56 -2.76 -28.80
N GLU A 134 10.58 -3.60 -29.02
CA GLU A 134 11.94 -3.41 -28.48
C GLU A 134 11.98 -3.23 -26.94
N ALA A 135 10.96 -3.71 -26.24
CA ALA A 135 10.82 -3.64 -24.79
C ALA A 135 11.57 -4.80 -24.12
N TYR A 136 12.90 -4.82 -24.27
CA TYR A 136 13.78 -5.92 -23.85
C TYR A 136 13.66 -6.29 -22.37
N GLU A 137 13.40 -5.33 -21.48
CA GLU A 137 13.23 -5.59 -20.05
C GLU A 137 11.96 -6.39 -19.76
N LYS A 138 10.85 -6.09 -20.44
CA LYS A 138 9.60 -6.85 -20.32
C LYS A 138 9.76 -8.25 -20.89
N ALA A 139 10.40 -8.37 -22.06
CA ALA A 139 10.68 -9.64 -22.70
C ALA A 139 11.52 -10.58 -21.82
N ALA A 140 12.54 -10.04 -21.13
CA ALA A 140 13.35 -10.82 -20.20
C ALA A 140 12.52 -11.43 -19.06
N ARG A 141 11.62 -10.65 -18.45
CA ARG A 141 10.75 -11.11 -17.35
C ARG A 141 9.77 -12.21 -17.80
N ILE A 142 9.16 -12.04 -18.97
CA ILE A 142 8.22 -13.04 -19.53
C ILE A 142 8.96 -14.34 -19.85
N ARG A 143 10.17 -14.24 -20.40
CA ARG A 143 11.02 -15.40 -20.72
C ARG A 143 11.43 -16.16 -19.45
N ASP A 144 11.81 -15.45 -18.40
CA ASP A 144 12.22 -16.08 -17.14
C ASP A 144 11.04 -16.78 -16.46
N GLU A 145 9.82 -16.24 -16.56
CA GLU A 145 8.58 -16.88 -16.08
C GLU A 145 8.23 -18.14 -16.90
N LEU A 146 8.35 -18.10 -18.23
CA LEU A 146 8.18 -19.28 -19.10
C LEU A 146 9.19 -20.40 -18.77
N ASN A 147 10.45 -20.04 -18.54
CA ASN A 147 11.49 -21.01 -18.16
C ASN A 147 11.19 -21.64 -16.79
N LYS A 148 10.73 -20.84 -15.83
CA LYS A 148 10.36 -21.33 -14.49
C LYS A 148 9.28 -22.40 -14.57
N ARG A 149 8.26 -22.20 -15.42
CA ARG A 149 7.17 -23.18 -15.66
C ARG A 149 7.61 -24.44 -16.40
N ASN A 150 8.57 -24.34 -17.31
CA ASN A 150 9.12 -25.51 -18.02
C ASN A 150 10.13 -26.31 -17.17
N SER A 151 10.66 -25.71 -16.10
CA SER A 151 11.61 -26.35 -15.18
C SER A 151 10.97 -27.02 -13.95
N SER A 152 9.63 -26.97 -13.82
CA SER A 152 8.82 -27.71 -12.83
C SER A 152 8.06 -28.84 -13.50
#